data_AF-A0A382RA01-F1
#
_entry.id   AF-A0A382RA01-F1
#
_cell.length_a   1.000
_cell.length_b   1.000
_cell.length_c   1.000
_cell.angle_alpha   90.00
_cell.angle_beta   90.00
_cell.angle_gamma   90.00
#
_symmetry.space_group_name_H-M   'P 1'
#
loop_
_entity.id
_entity.type
_entity.pdbx_description
1 polymer ?
#
loop_
_entity_poly.entity_id
_entity_poly.type
_entity_poly.pdbx_seq_one_letter_code
_entity_poly.pdbx_strand_id
1 'polypeptide(L)'
;VKLNNRLLGILPSPLDPTDLNSKLIKLASRISNCSSCRLSQTRTLTVPGDGDPSSGIMFIGEGPGYNEDQRGVPFIGRAGNLLEQLLQSIGL
;
A
#
# COMPACT_ATOMS: atom_id res chain seq x y z
N VAL A 1 3.82 -0.51 1.58
CA VAL A 1 5.15 0.13 1.73
C VAL A 1 4.98 1.36 2.61
N LYS A 2 5.12 1.22 3.93
CA LYS A 2 5.30 2.37 4.82
C LYS A 2 6.61 3.06 4.45
N LEU A 3 6.52 4.26 3.87
CA LEU A 3 7.68 5.15 3.69
C LEU A 3 7.99 5.84 5.03
N ASN A 4 8.39 5.06 6.04
CA ASN A 4 8.80 5.60 7.33
C ASN A 4 10.32 5.48 7.49
N ASN A 5 10.91 6.57 7.97
CA ASN A 5 12.33 6.92 8.02
C ASN A 5 13.16 6.09 9.02
N ARG A 6 13.03 4.76 9.01
CA ARG A 6 13.69 3.81 9.94
C ARG A 6 14.79 2.96 9.29
N LEU A 7 15.36 3.43 8.17
CA LEU A 7 16.39 2.74 7.38
C LEU A 7 17.76 3.45 7.43
N LEU A 8 18.30 3.70 8.63
CA LEU A 8 19.69 4.17 8.77
C LEU A 8 20.72 3.04 8.98
N GLY A 9 20.36 1.77 8.73
CA GLY A 9 21.26 0.63 8.96
C GLY A 9 21.41 -0.39 7.82
N ILE A 10 20.50 -0.42 6.85
CA ILE A 10 20.59 -1.31 5.68
C ILE A 10 19.96 -0.56 4.51
N LEU A 11 20.74 0.29 3.85
CA LEU A 11 20.32 0.84 2.57
C LEU A 11 20.67 -0.21 1.50
N PRO A 12 19.70 -0.91 0.89
CA PRO A 12 19.99 -1.68 -0.30
C PRO A 12 20.60 -0.75 -1.35
N SER A 13 21.64 -1.24 -2.03
CA SER A 13 22.32 -0.48 -3.08
C SER A 13 21.31 -0.03 -4.14
N PRO A 14 21.46 1.20 -4.66
CA PRO A 14 20.51 1.73 -5.62
C PRO A 14 20.67 0.90 -6.91
N LEU A 15 19.59 0.20 -7.27
CA LEU A 15 19.39 -0.52 -8.54
C LEU A 15 19.83 -2.01 -8.57
N ASP A 16 19.37 -2.83 -7.63
CA ASP A 16 19.26 -4.27 -7.87
C ASP A 16 17.93 -4.63 -8.59
N PRO A 17 17.92 -5.16 -9.83
CA PRO A 17 16.72 -5.62 -10.53
C PRO A 17 16.00 -6.81 -9.86
N THR A 18 16.64 -7.49 -8.90
CA THR A 18 16.01 -8.55 -8.08
C THR A 18 15.28 -8.02 -6.84
N ASP A 19 15.39 -6.73 -6.51
CA ASP A 19 14.71 -6.16 -5.34
C ASP A 19 13.19 -5.96 -5.59
N LEU A 20 12.38 -6.80 -4.95
CA LEU A 20 10.92 -6.74 -4.98
C LEU A 20 10.40 -5.38 -4.47
N ASN A 21 11.07 -4.77 -3.48
CA ASN A 21 10.66 -3.45 -2.98
C ASN A 21 10.83 -2.38 -4.06
N SER A 22 11.98 -2.36 -4.74
CA SER A 22 12.22 -1.47 -5.88
C SER A 22 11.17 -1.62 -6.98
N LYS A 23 10.70 -2.86 -7.26
CA LYS A 23 9.61 -3.10 -8.23
C LYS A 23 8.28 -2.52 -7.74
N LEU A 24 7.93 -2.70 -6.47
CA LEU A 24 6.70 -2.16 -5.88
C LEU A 24 6.72 -0.63 -5.81
N ILE A 25 7.87 -0.02 -5.53
CA ILE A 25 8.04 1.44 -5.56
C ILE A 25 7.82 1.98 -6.99
N LYS A 26 8.42 1.33 -8.01
CA LYS A 26 8.19 1.69 -9.42
C LYS A 26 6.72 1.53 -9.81
N LEU A 27 6.06 0.47 -9.35
CA LEU A 27 4.64 0.26 -9.58
C LEU A 27 3.77 1.34 -8.92
N ALA A 28 4.03 1.69 -7.66
CA ALA A 28 3.35 2.75 -6.95
C ALA A 28 3.48 4.11 -7.67
N SER A 29 4.67 4.41 -8.21
CA SER A 29 4.92 5.61 -9.02
C SER A 29 4.13 5.61 -10.35
N ARG A 30 3.98 4.45 -10.99
CA ARG A 30 3.12 4.34 -12.19
C ARG A 30 1.64 4.53 -11.84
N ILE A 31 1.20 3.99 -10.69
CA ILE A 31 -0.18 4.12 -10.22
C ILE A 31 -0.52 5.59 -9.90
N SER A 32 0.36 6.33 -9.22
CA SER A 32 0.10 7.74 -8.86
C SER A 32 -0.13 8.64 -10.09
N ASN A 33 0.56 8.34 -11.19
CA ASN A 33 0.43 9.05 -12.46
C ASN A 33 -0.66 8.49 -13.39
N CYS A 34 -1.40 7.45 -12.99
CA CYS A 34 -2.37 6.79 -13.86
C CYS A 34 -3.61 7.65 -14.08
N SER A 35 -3.92 7.97 -15.34
CA SER A 35 -5.12 8.72 -15.77
C SER A 35 -6.04 7.93 -16.70
N SER A 36 -5.88 6.60 -16.75
CA SER A 36 -6.57 5.73 -17.71
C SER A 36 -8.08 5.59 -17.47
N CYS A 37 -8.63 6.11 -16.37
CA CYS A 37 -10.06 6.06 -16.08
C CYS A 37 -10.54 7.27 -15.27
N ARG A 38 -11.86 7.48 -15.28
CA ARG A 38 -12.57 8.55 -14.55
C ARG A 38 -12.28 8.62 -13.05
N LEU A 39 -11.81 7.55 -12.40
CA LEU A 39 -11.44 7.58 -10.98
C LEU A 39 -10.26 8.53 -10.70
N SER A 40 -9.38 8.76 -11.68
CA SER A 40 -8.25 9.69 -11.52
C SER A 40 -8.68 11.15 -11.37
N GLN A 41 -9.92 11.48 -11.74
CA GLN A 41 -10.43 12.85 -11.72
C GLN A 41 -10.94 13.26 -10.34
N THR A 42 -11.15 12.30 -9.44
CA THR A 42 -11.84 12.53 -8.15
C THR A 42 -11.02 12.13 -6.93
N ARG A 43 -10.04 11.23 -7.09
CA ARG A 43 -9.15 10.82 -6.01
C ARG A 43 -8.27 11.97 -5.52
N THR A 44 -8.00 12.01 -4.22
CA THR A 44 -6.99 12.87 -3.61
C THR A 44 -5.62 12.21 -3.69
N LEU A 45 -5.53 10.93 -3.28
CA LEU A 45 -4.32 10.14 -3.33
C LEU A 45 -4.61 8.75 -3.90
N THR A 46 -3.63 8.16 -4.58
CA THR A 46 -3.70 6.73 -4.91
C THR A 46 -3.30 5.88 -3.72
N VAL A 47 -3.87 4.67 -3.63
CA VAL A 47 -3.58 3.71 -2.56
C VAL A 47 -3.03 2.42 -3.16
N PRO A 48 -1.71 2.35 -3.45
CA PRO A 48 -1.10 1.21 -4.16
C PRO A 48 -0.95 -0.06 -3.31
N GLY A 49 -1.15 0.03 -1.99
CA GLY A 49 -1.06 -1.10 -1.05
C GLY A 49 -0.03 -0.89 0.07
N ASP A 50 -0.25 -1.56 1.21
CA ASP A 50 0.67 -1.58 2.35
C ASP A 50 0.88 -3.00 2.89
N GLY A 51 2.06 -3.26 3.48
CA GLY A 51 2.43 -4.58 4.00
C GLY A 51 3.85 -5.01 3.63
N ASP A 52 4.19 -6.21 4.10
CA ASP A 52 5.44 -6.92 3.80
C ASP A 52 5.31 -7.68 2.46
N PRO A 53 6.12 -7.35 1.44
CA PRO A 53 6.11 -8.05 0.16
C PRO A 53 6.49 -9.53 0.23
N SER A 54 7.14 -9.95 1.32
CA SER A 54 7.52 -11.34 1.56
C SER A 54 6.44 -12.14 2.31
N SER A 55 5.34 -11.50 2.72
CA SER A 55 4.20 -12.17 3.34
C SER A 55 3.62 -13.25 2.42
N GLY A 56 3.35 -14.43 2.98
CA GLY A 56 2.67 -15.52 2.26
C GLY A 56 1.16 -15.29 2.05
N ILE A 57 0.61 -14.20 2.60
CA ILE A 57 -0.81 -13.85 2.54
C ILE A 57 -0.97 -12.40 2.09
N MET A 58 -1.94 -12.15 1.20
CA MET A 58 -2.33 -10.82 0.73
C MET A 58 -3.84 -10.64 0.88
N PHE A 59 -4.26 -9.50 1.43
CA PHE A 59 -5.66 -9.11 1.55
C PHE A 59 -6.01 -8.08 0.47
N ILE A 60 -7.08 -8.32 -0.27
CA ILE A 60 -7.54 -7.46 -1.38
C ILE A 60 -8.99 -7.04 -1.14
N GLY A 61 -9.22 -5.74 -1.08
CA GLY A 61 -10.57 -5.15 -0.98
C GLY A 61 -11.07 -4.63 -2.34
N GLU A 62 -12.25 -4.01 -2.34
CA GLU A 62 -12.85 -3.41 -3.56
C GLU A 62 -12.06 -2.19 -4.06
N GLY A 63 -11.77 -1.25 -3.16
CA GLY A 63 -11.06 -0.01 -3.49
C GLY A 63 -10.97 0.95 -2.31
N PRO A 64 -10.31 2.11 -2.48
CA PRO A 64 -10.16 3.13 -1.43
C PRO A 64 -11.50 3.75 -1.04
N GLY A 65 -11.78 3.83 0.26
CA GLY A 65 -12.83 4.69 0.80
C GLY A 65 -12.31 6.11 1.04
N TYR A 66 -13.14 6.95 1.68
CA TYR A 66 -12.79 8.34 1.98
C TYR A 66 -11.49 8.47 2.79
N ASN A 67 -11.34 7.72 3.89
CA ASN A 67 -10.15 7.82 4.74
C ASN A 67 -8.88 7.38 4.01
N GLU A 68 -8.97 6.28 3.26
CA GLU A 68 -7.89 5.74 2.45
C GLU A 68 -7.46 6.73 1.37
N ASP A 69 -8.41 7.35 0.67
CA ASP A 69 -8.16 8.39 -0.33
C ASP A 69 -7.46 9.62 0.26
N GLN A 70 -7.84 10.04 1.47
CA GLN A 70 -7.23 11.20 2.14
C GLN A 70 -5.81 10.94 2.65
N ARG A 71 -5.44 9.68 2.95
CA ARG A 71 -4.14 9.35 3.57
C ARG A 71 -3.21 8.51 2.70
N GLY A 72 -3.69 7.92 1.61
CA GLY A 72 -2.88 7.05 0.75
C GLY A 72 -2.57 5.67 1.36
N VAL A 73 -3.27 5.26 2.42
CA VAL A 73 -3.04 4.00 3.15
C VAL A 73 -4.31 3.15 3.10
N PRO A 74 -4.24 1.84 2.76
CA PRO A 74 -5.42 0.98 2.69
C PRO A 74 -5.94 0.59 4.09
N PHE A 75 -7.22 0.24 4.19
CA PHE A 75 -7.85 -0.34 5.39
C PHE A 75 -7.70 0.49 6.68
N ILE A 76 -7.90 1.80 6.62
CA ILE A 76 -7.83 2.71 7.79
C ILE A 76 -9.20 3.30 8.18
N GLY A 77 -10.25 2.98 7.44
CA GLY A 77 -11.64 3.28 7.77
C GLY A 77 -12.29 2.23 8.69
N ARG A 78 -13.61 2.36 8.87
CA ARG A 78 -14.40 1.44 9.72
C ARG A 78 -14.26 -0.02 9.30
N ALA A 79 -14.29 -0.29 7.99
CA ALA A 79 -14.12 -1.63 7.46
C ALA A 79 -12.72 -2.19 7.72
N GLY A 80 -11.69 -1.35 7.64
CA GLY A 80 -10.32 -1.74 7.98
C GLY A 80 -10.14 -2.07 9.46
N ASN A 81 -10.74 -1.27 10.35
CA ASN A 81 -10.75 -1.58 11.78
C ASN A 81 -11.46 -2.91 12.09
N LEU A 82 -12.55 -3.22 11.40
CA LEU A 82 -13.22 -4.52 11.54
C LEU A 82 -12.33 -5.66 11.03
N LEU A 83 -11.68 -5.48 9.87
CA LEU A 83 -10.74 -6.46 9.34
C LEU A 83 -9.62 -6.75 10.35
N GLU A 84 -9.01 -5.71 10.90
CA GLU A 84 -7.97 -5.80 11.93
C GLU A 84 -8.47 -6.62 13.14
N GLN A 85 -9.67 -6.34 13.65
CA GLN A 85 -10.27 -7.10 14.77
C GLN A 85 -10.47 -8.58 14.42
N LEU A 86 -10.90 -8.89 13.19
CA LEU A 86 -11.10 -10.26 12.74
C LEU A 86 -9.77 -11.01 12.61
N LEU A 87 -8.73 -10.38 12.06
CA LEU A 87 -7.38 -10.95 11.96
C LEU A 87 -6.81 -11.23 13.35
N GLN A 88 -6.91 -10.26 14.27
CA GLN A 88 -6.50 -10.43 15.65
C GLN A 88 -7.25 -11.59 16.34
N SER A 89 -8.53 -11.78 16.04
CA SER A 89 -9.33 -12.88 16.61
C SER A 89 -8.86 -14.29 16.21
N ILE A 90 -8.10 -14.40 15.12
CA ILE A 90 -7.51 -15.64 14.62
C ILE A 90 -5.97 -15.68 14.77
N GLY A 91 -5.38 -14.68 15.45
CA GLY A 91 -3.94 -14.63 15.71
C GLY A 91 -3.09 -14.15 14.54
N LEU A 92 -3.67 -13.33 13.64
CA LEU A 92 -2.97 -12.65 12.54
C LEU A 92 -2.82 -11.15 12.81
#